data_AF-A0AAW4KYG4-F1
#
_entry.id   AF-A0AAW4KYG4-F1
#
_cell.length_a   1.000
_cell.length_b   1.000
_cell.length_c   1.000
_cell.angle_alpha   90.00
_cell.angle_beta   90.00
_cell.angle_gamma   90.00
#
_symmetry.space_group_name_H-M   'P 1'
#
loop_
_entity.id
_entity.type
_entity.pdbx_description
1 polymer ?
#
loop_
_entity_poly.entity_id
_entity_poly.type
_entity_poly.pdbx_seq_one_letter_code
_entity_poly.pdbx_strand_id
1 'polypeptide(L)'
;LYDFVGACNTFDPKRKQQLSDACHLFITPDIAREYEQLINPENPDNPYLTLDAKDWIEAQAYGMNKVGDVYQVSFRSYLHKWGTKDPVVTNYVANVKIDNTLKPRALGDRWVNPLGTLATVYRKSEELSRR
;
A
#
# COMPACT_ATOMS: atom_id res chain seq x y z
N LEU A 1 -9.58 -0.90 3.86
CA LEU A 1 -8.29 -1.14 4.55
C LEU A 1 -7.45 -2.19 3.85
N TYR A 2 -7.98 -3.38 3.53
CA TYR A 2 -7.25 -4.33 2.67
C TYR A 2 -6.96 -3.76 1.29
N ASP A 3 -7.94 -3.11 0.65
CA ASP A 3 -7.73 -2.43 -0.64
C ASP A 3 -6.71 -1.30 -0.54
N PHE A 4 -6.71 -0.55 0.56
CA PHE A 4 -5.69 0.48 0.85
C PHE A 4 -4.29 -0.14 0.90
N VAL A 5 -4.11 -1.24 1.65
CA VAL A 5 -2.82 -1.92 1.73
C VAL A 5 -2.39 -2.43 0.35
N GLY A 6 -3.30 -3.08 -0.38
CA GLY A 6 -3.05 -3.56 -1.73
C GLY A 6 -2.64 -2.44 -2.68
N ALA A 7 -3.38 -1.33 -2.70
CA ALA A 7 -3.12 -0.19 -3.58
C ALA A 7 -1.81 0.53 -3.24
N CYS A 8 -1.53 0.78 -1.97
CA CYS A 8 -0.38 1.59 -1.55
C CYS A 8 0.92 0.81 -1.33
N ASN A 9 0.89 -0.54 -1.36
CA ASN A 9 2.07 -1.38 -1.16
C ASN A 9 2.37 -2.34 -2.31
N THR A 10 1.55 -2.35 -3.36
CA THR A 10 1.86 -3.04 -4.62
C THR A 10 2.65 -2.10 -5.52
N PHE A 11 3.77 -2.57 -6.06
CA PHE A 11 4.64 -1.80 -6.94
C PHE A 11 4.91 -2.61 -8.20
N ASP A 12 4.45 -2.09 -9.34
CA ASP A 12 4.64 -2.71 -10.65
C ASP A 12 5.02 -1.61 -11.65
N PRO A 13 6.23 -1.65 -12.24
CA PRO A 13 6.68 -0.65 -13.20
C PRO A 13 5.69 -0.44 -14.37
N LYS A 14 4.97 -1.47 -14.81
CA LYS A 14 4.01 -1.40 -15.93
C LYS A 14 2.70 -0.72 -15.55
N ARG A 15 2.34 -0.75 -14.26
CA ARG A 15 1.07 -0.21 -13.73
C ARG A 15 1.30 0.95 -12.77
N LYS A 16 2.48 1.58 -12.80
CA LYS A 16 2.91 2.60 -11.84
C LYS A 16 1.87 3.72 -11.64
N GLN A 17 1.39 4.34 -12.71
CA GLN A 17 0.40 5.41 -12.62
C GLN A 17 -0.93 4.92 -12.03
N GLN A 18 -1.45 3.80 -12.54
CA GLN A 18 -2.71 3.22 -12.07
C GLN A 18 -2.68 2.87 -10.57
N LEU A 19 -1.57 2.28 -10.09
CA LEU A 19 -1.39 1.93 -8.68
C LEU A 19 -1.25 3.17 -7.81
N SER A 20 -0.51 4.19 -8.29
CA SER A 20 -0.43 5.49 -7.63
C SER A 20 -1.81 6.12 -7.48
N ASP A 21 -2.58 6.22 -8.58
CA ASP A 21 -3.93 6.78 -8.57
C ASP A 21 -4.85 6.03 -7.60
N ALA A 22 -4.79 4.70 -7.61
CA ALA A 22 -5.55 3.86 -6.68
C ALA A 22 -5.18 4.12 -5.22
N CYS A 23 -3.89 4.28 -4.90
CA CYS A 23 -3.46 4.62 -3.54
C CYS A 23 -3.99 5.99 -3.10
N HIS A 24 -3.97 6.99 -3.99
CA HIS A 24 -4.50 8.33 -3.74
C HIS A 24 -6.00 8.36 -3.41
N LEU A 25 -6.76 7.33 -3.80
CA LEU A 25 -8.17 7.22 -3.43
C LEU A 25 -8.39 6.93 -1.94
N PHE A 26 -7.37 6.43 -1.23
CA PHE A 26 -7.46 5.92 0.14
C PHE A 26 -6.62 6.70 1.17
N ILE A 27 -5.96 7.78 0.78
CA ILE A 27 -5.04 8.53 1.65
C ILE A 27 -5.40 10.01 1.72
N THR A 28 -5.05 10.66 2.83
CA THR A 28 -5.11 12.13 2.92
C THR A 28 -3.96 12.77 2.16
N PRO A 29 -4.03 14.09 1.86
CA PRO A 29 -2.93 14.81 1.22
C PRO A 29 -1.59 14.71 1.97
N ASP A 30 -1.61 14.60 3.30
CA ASP A 30 -0.40 14.46 4.10
C ASP A 30 0.29 13.12 3.84
N ILE A 31 -0.49 12.03 3.86
CA ILE A 31 0.01 10.68 3.56
C ILE A 31 0.36 10.54 2.08
N ALA A 32 -0.33 11.24 1.17
CA ALA A 32 0.03 11.31 -0.24
C ALA A 32 1.44 11.89 -0.44
N ARG A 33 1.78 12.98 0.26
CA ARG A 33 3.14 13.55 0.21
C ARG A 33 4.20 12.57 0.70
N GLU A 34 3.94 11.84 1.77
CA GLU A 34 4.85 10.79 2.25
C GLU A 34 5.02 9.66 1.22
N TYR A 35 3.92 9.23 0.60
CA TYR A 35 3.95 8.23 -0.47
C TYR A 35 4.73 8.72 -1.70
N GLU A 36 4.50 9.95 -2.14
CA GLU A 36 5.22 10.58 -3.25
C GLU A 36 6.73 10.70 -2.96
N GLN A 37 7.10 11.03 -1.71
CA GLN A 37 8.49 11.03 -1.27
C GLN A 37 9.10 9.63 -1.30
N LEU A 38 8.35 8.58 -0.93
CA LEU A 38 8.80 7.19 -1.03
C LEU A 38 9.10 6.80 -2.49
N ILE A 39 8.21 7.14 -3.42
CA ILE A 39 8.35 6.73 -4.83
C ILE A 39 9.18 7.71 -5.68
N ASN A 40 9.73 8.75 -5.06
CA ASN A 40 10.60 9.73 -5.72
C ASN A 40 11.88 9.03 -6.24
N PRO A 41 12.31 9.26 -7.49
CA PRO A 41 13.56 8.70 -8.02
C PRO A 41 14.82 9.01 -7.20
N GLU A 42 14.84 10.12 -6.47
CA GLU A 42 15.95 10.54 -5.61
C GLU A 42 15.97 9.82 -4.25
N ASN A 43 14.87 9.15 -3.87
CA ASN A 43 14.81 8.40 -2.62
C ASN A 43 15.50 7.03 -2.81
N PRO A 44 16.57 6.73 -2.06
CA PRO A 44 17.28 5.45 -2.16
C PRO A 44 16.41 4.25 -1.76
N ASP A 45 15.38 4.45 -0.93
CA ASP A 45 14.45 3.41 -0.48
C ASP A 45 13.25 3.24 -1.43
N ASN A 46 13.26 3.91 -2.59
CA ASN A 46 12.18 3.83 -3.56
C ASN A 46 12.04 2.38 -4.06
N PRO A 47 10.87 1.74 -3.85
CA PRO A 47 10.67 0.34 -4.21
C PRO A 47 10.88 0.08 -5.71
N TYR A 48 10.62 1.07 -6.57
CA TYR A 48 10.85 0.95 -8.01
C TYR A 48 12.34 0.86 -8.40
N LEU A 49 13.28 1.28 -7.55
CA LEU A 49 14.72 1.17 -7.83
C LEU A 49 15.24 -0.27 -7.71
N THR A 50 14.53 -1.11 -6.95
CA THR A 50 14.90 -2.52 -6.74
C THR A 50 14.24 -3.49 -7.72
N LEU A 51 13.37 -2.97 -8.60
CA LEU A 51 12.57 -3.76 -9.53
C LEU A 51 13.08 -3.63 -10.96
N ASP A 52 13.34 -4.78 -11.59
CA ASP A 52 13.53 -4.85 -13.03
C ASP A 52 12.19 -4.64 -13.77
N ALA A 53 12.25 -4.36 -15.08
CA ALA A 53 11.07 -4.05 -15.90
C ALA A 53 9.98 -5.16 -15.93
N LYS A 54 10.30 -6.38 -15.51
CA LYS A 54 9.37 -7.53 -15.45
C LYS A 54 9.05 -7.97 -14.03
N ASP A 55 9.68 -7.38 -13.03
CA ASP A 55 9.49 -7.71 -11.62
C ASP A 55 8.38 -6.85 -11.03
N TRP A 56 7.73 -7.36 -9.99
CA TRP A 56 6.75 -6.57 -9.25
C TRP A 56 6.66 -7.02 -7.79
N ILE A 57 6.19 -6.11 -6.96
CA ILE A 57 5.83 -6.35 -5.57
C ILE A 57 4.31 -6.40 -5.49
N GLU A 58 3.77 -7.47 -4.91
CA GLU A 58 2.35 -7.62 -4.63
C GLU A 58 2.11 -7.62 -3.12
N ALA A 59 1.25 -6.74 -2.65
CA ALA A 59 0.86 -6.68 -1.25
C ALA A 59 -0.51 -7.35 -1.02
N GLN A 60 -0.54 -8.36 -0.15
CA GLN A 60 -1.75 -9.09 0.22
C GLN A 60 -2.00 -9.01 1.72
N ALA A 61 -3.00 -8.22 2.11
CA ALA A 61 -3.46 -8.18 3.49
C ALA A 61 -4.20 -9.48 3.86
N TYR A 62 -3.97 -9.99 5.07
CA TYR A 62 -4.59 -11.23 5.55
C TYR A 62 -5.15 -11.14 6.97
N GLY A 63 -4.73 -10.16 7.76
CA GLY A 63 -5.18 -9.99 9.13
C GLY A 63 -5.48 -8.52 9.44
N MET A 64 -6.48 -8.30 10.29
CA MET A 64 -6.82 -6.97 10.80
C MET A 64 -7.27 -7.04 12.25
N ASN A 65 -6.67 -6.22 13.09
CA ASN A 65 -7.06 -6.03 14.47
C ASN A 65 -7.28 -4.54 14.74
N LYS A 66 -8.31 -4.20 15.50
CA LYS A 66 -8.51 -2.83 15.99
C LYS A 66 -7.88 -2.70 17.37
N VAL A 67 -6.94 -1.77 17.52
CA VAL A 67 -6.22 -1.49 18.77
C VAL A 67 -6.43 -0.01 19.11
N GLY A 68 -7.38 0.25 20.01
CA GLY A 68 -7.81 1.62 20.31
C GLY A 68 -8.44 2.31 19.09
N ASP A 69 -7.86 3.43 18.68
CA ASP A 69 -8.27 4.22 17.50
C ASP A 69 -7.48 3.86 16.22
N VAL A 70 -6.57 2.89 16.30
CA VAL A 70 -5.72 2.45 15.19
C VAL A 70 -6.13 1.05 14.73
N TYR A 71 -6.06 0.81 13.42
CA TYR A 71 -6.16 -0.51 12.82
C TYR A 71 -4.77 -1.07 12.55
N GLN A 72 -4.46 -2.23 13.10
CA GLN A 72 -3.29 -3.02 12.76
C GLN A 72 -3.65 -3.99 11.64
N VAL A 73 -3.01 -3.87 10.48
CA VAL A 73 -3.24 -4.70 9.31
C VAL A 73 -1.99 -5.50 9.00
N SER A 74 -2.06 -6.81 9.13
CA SER A 74 -0.97 -7.71 8.75
C SER A 74 -1.08 -8.06 7.26
N PHE A 75 0.03 -7.96 6.53
CA PHE A 75 0.09 -8.24 5.10
C PHE A 75 1.41 -8.87 4.69
N ARG A 76 1.35 -9.66 3.61
CA ARG A 76 2.52 -10.23 2.93
C ARG A 76 2.88 -9.38 1.74
N SER A 77 4.16 -9.12 1.58
CA SER A 77 4.75 -8.53 0.39
C SER A 77 5.44 -9.64 -0.39
N TYR A 78 4.91 -9.97 -1.57
CA TYR A 78 5.48 -10.95 -2.48
C TYR A 78 6.30 -10.22 -3.53
N LEU A 79 7.61 -10.40 -3.52
CA LEU A 79 8.48 -9.97 -4.59
C LEU A 79 8.52 -11.07 -5.66
N HIS A 80 7.91 -10.79 -6.79
CA HIS A 80 7.88 -11.66 -7.95
C HIS A 80 9.02 -11.26 -8.89
N LYS A 81 9.98 -12.18 -9.07
CA LYS A 81 11.09 -12.01 -10.02
C LYS A 81 10.85 -12.82 -11.28
N TRP A 82 11.08 -12.20 -12.43
CA TRP A 82 10.93 -12.88 -13.72
C TRP A 82 11.82 -14.13 -13.80
N GLY A 83 11.23 -15.27 -14.16
CA GLY A 83 11.93 -16.54 -14.29
C GLY A 83 12.14 -17.30 -12.97
N THR A 84 11.76 -16.74 -11.82
CA THR A 84 11.74 -17.47 -10.54
C THR A 84 10.35 -18.04 -10.30
N LYS A 85 10.27 -19.30 -9.83
CA LYS A 85 8.99 -19.97 -9.60
C LYS A 85 8.31 -19.52 -8.30
N ASP A 86 9.09 -19.27 -7.26
CA ASP A 86 8.59 -18.93 -5.94
C ASP A 86 8.93 -17.47 -5.58
N PRO A 87 7.94 -16.66 -5.17
CA PRO A 87 8.18 -15.28 -4.78
C PRO A 87 8.92 -15.19 -3.44
N VAL A 88 9.72 -14.14 -3.26
CA VAL A 88 10.31 -13.83 -1.96
C VAL A 88 9.25 -13.14 -1.10
N VAL A 89 8.97 -13.70 0.08
CA VAL A 89 7.90 -13.23 0.96
C VAL A 89 8.47 -12.49 2.15
N THR A 90 8.01 -11.25 2.37
CA THR A 90 8.28 -10.46 3.57
C THR A 90 6.97 -10.13 4.26
N ASN A 91 6.90 -10.32 5.58
CA ASN A 91 5.70 -10.04 6.37
C ASN A 91 5.79 -8.63 6.96
N TYR A 92 4.67 -7.92 6.99
CA TYR A 92 4.57 -6.56 7.52
C TYR A 92 3.33 -6.40 8.40
N VAL A 93 3.45 -5.52 9.39
CA VAL A 93 2.30 -4.93 10.10
C VAL A 93 2.20 -3.46 9.75
N ALA A 94 1.04 -3.04 9.26
CA ALA A 94 0.68 -1.65 9.07
C ALA A 94 -0.20 -1.15 10.23
N ASN A 95 0.18 -0.04 10.85
CA ASN A 95 -0.66 0.72 11.77
C ASN A 95 -1.33 1.84 10.96
N VAL A 96 -2.66 1.83 10.90
CA VAL A 96 -3.47 2.72 10.08
C VAL A 96 -4.52 3.40 10.94
N LYS A 97 -4.50 4.73 11.02
CA LYS A 97 -5.65 5.51 11.50
C LYS A 97 -6.50 5.91 10.30
N ILE A 98 -7.81 5.81 10.43
CA ILE A 98 -8.73 6.14 9.34
C ILE A 98 -9.73 7.22 9.76
N ASP A 99 -10.23 7.93 8.77
CA ASP A 99 -11.41 8.78 8.88
C ASP A 99 -12.35 8.53 7.70
N ASN A 100 -13.66 8.65 7.92
CA ASN A 100 -14.68 8.46 6.90
C ASN A 100 -15.25 9.82 6.52
N THR A 101 -14.87 10.33 5.35
CA THR A 101 -15.24 11.69 4.95
C THR A 101 -16.72 11.82 4.60
N LEU A 102 -17.36 10.73 4.11
CA LEU A 102 -18.75 10.71 3.61
C LEU A 102 -19.06 11.80 2.56
N LYS A 103 -18.03 12.40 1.96
CA LYS A 103 -18.17 13.44 0.95
C LYS A 103 -18.54 12.81 -0.40
N PRO A 104 -19.38 13.47 -1.22
CA PRO A 104 -19.63 13.05 -2.59
C PRO A 104 -18.32 12.94 -3.38
N ARG A 105 -18.19 11.87 -4.17
CA ARG A 105 -17.04 11.58 -5.03
C ARG A 105 -17.51 11.29 -6.46
N ALA A 106 -16.58 11.36 -7.41
CA ALA A 106 -16.83 10.90 -8.78
C ALA A 106 -17.29 9.43 -8.78
N LEU A 107 -18.13 9.05 -9.74
CA LEU A 107 -18.77 7.73 -9.75
C LEU A 107 -17.75 6.58 -9.73
N GLY A 108 -16.68 6.69 -10.54
CA GLY A 108 -15.60 5.69 -10.58
C GLY A 108 -14.90 5.53 -9.23
N ASP A 109 -14.50 6.64 -8.62
CA ASP A 109 -13.81 6.65 -7.32
C ASP A 109 -14.71 6.10 -6.19
N ARG A 110 -16.02 6.35 -6.27
CA ARG A 110 -16.99 5.84 -5.31
C ARG A 110 -17.16 4.32 -5.39
N TRP A 111 -17.02 3.71 -6.57
CA TRP A 111 -17.04 2.25 -6.69
C TRP A 111 -15.84 1.60 -5.99
N VAL A 112 -14.69 2.27 -5.98
CA VAL A 112 -13.46 1.78 -5.33
C VAL A 112 -13.44 2.13 -3.83
N ASN A 113 -13.92 3.32 -3.44
CA ASN A 113 -13.97 3.78 -2.07
C ASN A 113 -15.36 4.37 -1.73
N PRO A 114 -16.36 3.53 -1.42
CA PRO A 114 -17.76 3.95 -1.34
C PRO A 114 -18.08 4.88 -0.16
N LEU A 115 -17.29 4.80 0.91
CA LEU A 115 -17.47 5.61 2.11
C LEU A 115 -16.54 6.83 2.15
N GLY A 116 -15.63 6.96 1.17
CA GLY A 116 -14.57 7.95 1.21
C GLY A 116 -13.68 7.78 2.45
N THR A 117 -13.38 6.52 2.81
CA THR A 117 -12.48 6.18 3.91
C THR A 117 -11.05 6.55 3.53
N LEU A 118 -10.40 7.38 4.33
CA LEU A 118 -9.03 7.83 4.12
C LEU A 118 -8.14 7.41 5.29
N ALA A 119 -6.94 6.93 4.99
CA ALA A 119 -5.88 6.77 5.95
C ALA A 119 -5.31 8.15 6.31
N THR A 120 -5.39 8.51 7.59
CA THR A 120 -4.93 9.78 8.16
C THR A 120 -3.56 9.65 8.82
N VAL A 121 -3.22 8.44 9.26
CA VAL A 121 -1.89 8.07 9.75
C VAL A 121 -1.56 6.70 9.16
N TYR A 122 -0.36 6.55 8.62
CA TYR A 122 0.10 5.29 8.08
C TYR A 122 1.56 5.04 8.46
N ARG A 123 1.82 3.87 9.06
CA ARG A 123 3.19 3.39 9.27
C ARG A 123 3.21 1.88 9.13
N LYS A 124 4.19 1.36 8.40
CA LYS A 124 4.46 -0.08 8.32
C LYS A 124 5.79 -0.43 8.96
N SER A 125 5.88 -1.64 9.48
CA SER A 125 7.11 -2.25 9.97
C SER A 125 7.17 -3.70 9.51
N GLU A 126 8.34 -4.16 9.11
CA GLU A 126 8.59 -5.56 8.83
C GLU A 126 8.41 -6.38 10.13
N GLU A 127 7.67 -7.48 10.04
CA GLU A 127 7.62 -8.44 11.14
C GLU A 127 8.96 -9.17 11.20
N LEU A 128 9.63 -9.10 12.35
CA LEU A 128 10.84 -9.88 12.58
C LEU A 128 10.51 -11.36 12.40
N SER A 129 11.01 -11.93 11.30
CA SER A 129 10.99 -13.37 11.10
C SER A 129 11.88 -13.99 12.17
N ARG A 130 11.28 -14.64 13.17
CA ARG A 130 12.00 -15.55 14.05
C ARG A 130 12.38 -16.77 13.22
N ARG A 131 13.48 -16.67 12.47
CA ARG A 131 14.21 -17.83 11.97
C ARG A 131 15.30 -18.17 12.96
#